data_AF-A0AAN9ILT6-F1
#
_entry.id   AF-A0AAN9ILT6-F1
#
_cell.length_a   1.000
_cell.length_b   1.000
_cell.length_c   1.000
_cell.angle_alpha   90.00
_cell.angle_beta   90.00
_cell.angle_gamma   90.00
#
_symmetry.space_group_name_H-M   'P 1'
#
loop_
_entity.id
_entity.type
_entity.pdbx_description
1 polymer ?
#
loop_
_entity_poly.entity_id
_entity_poly.type
_entity_poly.pdbx_seq_one_letter_code
_entity_poly.pdbx_strand_id
1 'polypeptide(L)'
;MDKKDEIQIQFNMDTTDELELKMDKYLRGGKLTNLEQMKDKKLRTQLTIREQLYGKSAKAAAKAEKWLMPSEGGYLETEGIEKTWNIRQEAIAREVDISSARKQFDIILPELGPYTLDFTSSGRYMAIGGRKGHLGIVDMINLSLIREMQVRETVRDVVFLHNELFFAAAQKKYLYIYNREGTELHCLKEHGAVSRLQFLEHHFLLASVNKFGQLHYQDITMGAMVGNFRTGVGRTNVMQQNPFNGVVGLGHSSGTVTMWKPTSSAPLVKMLCHHGPVSALAFHSNGHLMATAGQDKKIKLWDLRKFEALQILPGHASNLDFSQKGLLACGNGSFVQVLGDSSGSQNYSRYMTHSMVKGYQIGKLVFRPYEDVLGIGHSQGWSSILIPGAGEPNFDSWVANPFETSKQRREKEIKTLLDKLPPETIMLDPSKIGSVRTAKKDKKTKQERDAEMEAAVEGVKGAKLKNKTKGRNKPGKVAHKKQEALAKVKRPYIEQKVQEEEDIIRKKQKTSEGVELPKSLERFARKKAST
;
A
#
# COMPACT_ATOMS: atom_id res chain seq x y z
N MET A 1 42.80 -24.95 -27.39
CA MET A 1 42.16 -24.27 -26.26
C MET A 1 41.93 -25.34 -25.22
N ASP A 2 42.63 -25.24 -24.10
CA ASP A 2 42.57 -26.26 -23.06
C ASP A 2 41.20 -26.23 -22.39
N LYS A 3 40.67 -27.40 -22.00
CA LYS A 3 39.38 -27.52 -21.28
C LYS A 3 39.30 -26.60 -20.05
N LYS A 4 40.44 -26.21 -19.47
CA LYS A 4 40.51 -25.22 -18.39
C LYS A 4 40.11 -23.82 -18.83
N ASP A 5 40.51 -23.38 -20.02
CA ASP A 5 40.14 -22.07 -20.56
C ASP A 5 38.64 -22.01 -20.89
N GLU A 6 38.08 -23.09 -21.43
CA GLU A 6 36.63 -23.20 -21.69
C GLU A 6 35.81 -23.15 -20.40
N ILE A 7 36.22 -23.90 -19.36
CA ILE A 7 35.56 -23.88 -18.04
C ILE A 7 35.66 -22.48 -17.41
N GLN A 8 36.81 -21.80 -17.55
CA GLN A 8 37.02 -20.48 -16.98
C GLN A 8 36.25 -19.39 -17.71
N ILE A 9 36.10 -19.50 -19.04
CA ILE A 9 35.23 -18.62 -19.84
C ILE A 9 33.77 -18.84 -19.47
N GLN A 10 33.33 -20.09 -19.34
CA GLN A 10 31.95 -20.41 -18.98
C GLN A 10 31.59 -19.93 -17.57
N PHE A 11 32.47 -20.14 -16.60
CA PHE A 11 32.31 -19.62 -15.24
C PHE A 11 32.25 -18.07 -15.20
N ASN A 12 33.05 -17.40 -16.04
CA ASN A 12 33.00 -15.94 -16.14
C ASN A 12 31.71 -15.43 -16.80
N MET A 13 31.13 -16.17 -17.75
CA MET A 13 29.87 -15.82 -18.40
C MET A 13 28.67 -16.01 -17.44
N ASP A 14 28.61 -17.14 -16.73
CA ASP A 14 27.55 -17.42 -15.76
C ASP A 14 27.55 -16.38 -14.62
N THR A 15 28.75 -15.98 -14.17
CA THR A 15 28.88 -14.95 -13.14
C THR A 15 28.49 -13.56 -13.62
N THR A 16 28.64 -13.24 -14.91
CA THR A 16 28.16 -11.97 -15.48
C THR A 16 26.64 -11.94 -15.62
N ASP A 17 26.01 -13.02 -16.07
CA ASP A 17 24.57 -13.07 -16.31
C ASP A 17 23.78 -12.97 -15.00
N GLU A 18 24.25 -13.65 -13.93
CA GLU A 18 23.68 -13.50 -12.60
C GLU A 18 23.84 -12.08 -12.03
N LEU A 19 24.98 -11.44 -12.31
CA LEU A 19 25.23 -10.07 -11.85
C LEU A 19 24.35 -9.08 -12.60
N GLU A 20 24.04 -9.32 -13.87
CA GLU A 20 23.10 -8.51 -14.65
C GLU A 20 21.68 -8.61 -14.09
N LEU A 21 21.20 -9.83 -13.77
CA LEU A 21 19.90 -10.03 -13.12
C LEU A 21 19.81 -9.31 -11.76
N LYS A 22 20.86 -9.38 -10.94
CA LYS A 22 20.91 -8.63 -9.67
C LYS A 22 21.01 -7.12 -9.89
N MET A 23 21.67 -6.66 -10.95
CA MET A 23 21.78 -5.25 -11.26
C MET A 23 20.40 -4.61 -11.53
N ASP A 24 19.49 -5.33 -12.19
CA ASP A 24 18.13 -4.86 -12.46
C ASP A 24 17.33 -4.56 -11.18
N LYS A 25 17.59 -5.28 -10.08
CA LYS A 25 16.98 -5.01 -8.76
C LYS A 25 17.37 -3.64 -8.20
N TYR A 26 18.62 -3.22 -8.43
CA TYR A 26 19.18 -1.97 -7.90
C TYR A 26 19.04 -0.79 -8.86
N LEU A 27 18.72 -1.04 -10.12
CA LEU A 27 18.41 0.02 -11.07
C LEU A 27 17.11 0.72 -10.65
N ARG A 28 17.24 2.00 -10.28
CA ARG A 28 16.12 2.87 -9.92
C ARG A 28 15.82 3.81 -11.09
N GLY A 29 14.67 3.61 -11.73
CA GLY A 29 14.21 4.39 -12.88
C GLY A 29 14.41 3.68 -14.22
N GLY A 30 13.66 4.11 -15.25
CA GLY A 30 13.81 3.57 -16.61
C GLY A 30 15.08 4.08 -17.28
N LYS A 31 15.70 3.26 -18.15
CA LYS A 31 16.79 3.69 -19.04
C LYS A 31 16.32 4.91 -19.86
N LEU A 32 17.13 5.96 -19.99
CA LEU A 32 16.75 7.11 -20.82
C LEU A 32 16.88 6.71 -22.29
N THR A 33 15.76 6.33 -22.91
CA THR A 33 15.80 5.70 -24.25
C THR A 33 16.15 6.66 -25.40
N ASN A 34 16.31 7.97 -25.14
CA ASN A 34 16.39 8.98 -26.21
C ASN A 34 17.58 9.97 -26.06
N LEU A 35 18.72 9.55 -25.49
CA LEU A 35 19.88 10.43 -25.35
C LEU A 35 20.46 10.93 -26.68
N GLU A 36 20.37 10.10 -27.72
CA GLU A 36 20.89 10.44 -29.05
C GLU A 36 20.03 11.47 -29.80
N GLN A 37 18.74 11.53 -29.46
CA GLN A 37 17.77 12.45 -30.06
C GLN A 37 17.83 13.87 -29.46
N MET A 38 18.60 14.06 -28.38
CA MET A 38 18.74 15.33 -27.68
C MET A 38 19.65 16.29 -28.47
N LYS A 39 19.10 17.45 -28.86
CA LYS A 39 19.84 18.49 -29.60
C LYS A 39 20.91 19.19 -28.76
N ASP A 40 20.69 19.32 -27.45
CA ASP A 40 21.64 20.00 -26.55
C ASP A 40 22.80 19.05 -26.15
N LYS A 41 24.00 19.39 -26.61
CA LYS A 41 25.22 18.63 -26.34
C LYS A 41 25.59 18.61 -24.86
N LYS A 42 25.41 19.72 -24.13
CA LYS A 42 25.82 19.80 -22.71
C LYS A 42 24.93 18.92 -21.86
N LEU A 43 23.62 19.03 -22.06
CA LEU A 43 22.63 18.19 -21.38
C LEU A 43 22.83 16.71 -21.71
N ARG A 44 23.10 16.37 -22.98
CA ARG A 44 23.42 15.00 -23.40
C ARG A 44 24.60 14.44 -22.62
N THR A 45 25.72 15.17 -22.53
CA THR A 45 26.90 14.74 -21.79
C THR A 45 26.63 14.60 -20.28
N GLN A 46 25.83 15.49 -19.69
CA GLN A 46 25.47 15.39 -18.27
C GLN A 46 24.61 14.16 -17.98
N LEU A 47 23.64 13.86 -18.85
CA LEU A 47 22.77 12.70 -18.69
C LEU A 47 23.53 11.38 -18.91
N THR A 48 24.45 11.31 -19.88
CA THR A 48 25.28 10.10 -20.07
C THR A 48 26.18 9.83 -18.86
N ILE A 49 26.81 10.86 -18.29
CA ILE A 49 27.59 10.72 -17.04
C ILE A 49 26.71 10.21 -15.90
N ARG A 50 25.50 10.77 -15.76
CA ARG A 50 24.54 10.33 -14.75
C ARG A 50 24.14 8.87 -14.92
N GLU A 51 23.86 8.42 -16.14
CA GLU A 51 23.56 7.01 -16.41
C GLU A 51 24.73 6.08 -16.11
N GLN A 52 25.96 6.49 -16.48
CA GLN A 52 27.16 5.73 -16.14
C GLN A 52 27.36 5.61 -14.63
N LEU A 53 27.10 6.69 -13.87
CA LEU A 53 27.15 6.66 -12.41
C LEU A 53 26.08 5.73 -11.83
N TYR A 54 24.87 5.76 -12.38
CA TYR A 54 23.81 4.83 -11.98
C TYR A 54 24.17 3.38 -12.26
N GLY A 55 24.69 3.07 -13.45
CA GLY A 55 25.19 1.73 -13.78
C GLY A 55 26.32 1.28 -12.84
N LYS A 56 27.29 2.17 -12.55
CA LYS A 56 28.37 1.87 -11.59
C LYS A 56 27.83 1.61 -10.17
N SER A 57 26.89 2.43 -9.70
CA SER A 57 26.29 2.29 -8.37
C SER A 57 25.47 0.99 -8.25
N ALA A 58 24.66 0.66 -9.27
CA ALA A 58 23.88 -0.56 -9.32
C ALA A 58 24.78 -1.80 -9.36
N LYS A 59 25.86 -1.76 -10.16
CA LYS A 59 26.85 -2.83 -10.21
C LYS A 59 27.59 -3.00 -8.88
N ALA A 60 27.93 -1.91 -8.19
CA ALA A 60 28.56 -1.98 -6.88
C ALA A 60 27.62 -2.58 -5.82
N ALA A 61 26.34 -2.19 -5.81
CA ALA A 61 25.33 -2.75 -4.92
C ALA A 61 25.07 -4.24 -5.21
N ALA A 62 24.96 -4.63 -6.48
CA ALA A 62 24.79 -6.03 -6.88
C ALA A 62 25.99 -6.91 -6.47
N LYS A 63 27.22 -6.38 -6.59
CA LYS A 63 28.43 -7.06 -6.09
C LYS A 63 28.42 -7.21 -4.57
N ALA A 64 28.00 -6.17 -3.85
CA ALA A 64 27.87 -6.24 -2.39
C ALA A 64 26.85 -7.30 -1.97
N GLU A 65 25.67 -7.35 -2.62
CA GLU A 65 24.67 -8.38 -2.36
C GLU A 65 25.16 -9.80 -2.70
N LYS A 66 25.96 -9.95 -3.76
CA LYS A 66 26.48 -11.27 -4.14
C LYS A 66 27.58 -11.78 -3.21
N TRP A 67 28.45 -10.90 -2.70
CA TRP A 67 29.70 -11.32 -2.04
C TRP A 67 29.77 -10.99 -0.55
N LEU A 68 29.06 -9.98 -0.06
CA LEU A 68 29.17 -9.49 1.32
C LEU A 68 28.02 -9.95 2.22
N MET A 69 27.01 -10.63 1.67
CA MET A 69 25.87 -11.08 2.47
C MET A 69 26.27 -12.26 3.35
N PRO A 70 26.12 -12.15 4.68
CA PRO A 70 26.67 -13.13 5.62
C PRO A 70 25.86 -14.42 5.71
N SER A 71 24.57 -14.39 5.38
CA SER A 71 23.67 -15.52 5.60
C SER A 71 22.84 -15.81 4.36
N GLU A 72 22.60 -17.10 4.14
CA GLU A 72 21.72 -17.57 3.08
C GLU A 72 20.29 -17.71 3.60
N GLY A 73 19.33 -17.69 2.68
CA GLY A 73 17.94 -17.88 3.03
C GLY A 73 17.63 -19.35 3.30
N GLY A 74 16.84 -19.63 4.35
CA GLY A 74 16.23 -20.94 4.50
C GLY A 74 15.34 -21.28 3.30
N TYR A 75 15.17 -22.57 3.06
CA TYR A 75 14.24 -23.12 2.08
C TYR A 75 13.80 -24.52 2.53
N LEU A 76 12.78 -25.05 1.86
CA LEU A 76 12.31 -26.41 2.06
C LEU A 76 12.09 -27.00 0.69
N GLU A 77 12.94 -27.96 0.35
CA GLU A 77 12.89 -28.69 -0.90
C GLU A 77 12.83 -30.18 -0.58
N THR A 78 12.01 -30.90 -1.34
CA THR A 78 11.84 -32.34 -1.20
C THR A 78 12.68 -33.05 -2.24
N GLU A 79 13.45 -34.04 -1.81
CA GLU A 79 14.12 -34.95 -2.73
C GLU A 79 13.12 -36.01 -3.24
N GLY A 80 13.05 -36.19 -4.57
CA GLY A 80 12.25 -37.25 -5.19
C GLY A 80 10.75 -36.94 -5.36
N ILE A 81 9.90 -37.85 -4.89
CA ILE A 81 8.43 -37.86 -5.15
C ILE A 81 7.64 -37.18 -4.02
N GLU A 82 8.28 -36.93 -2.88
CA GLU A 82 7.63 -36.27 -1.76
C GLU A 82 7.25 -34.83 -2.11
N LYS A 83 6.17 -34.35 -1.50
CA LYS A 83 5.67 -32.99 -1.73
C LYS A 83 5.89 -32.17 -0.47
N THR A 84 6.40 -30.95 -0.63
CA THR A 84 6.74 -30.02 0.46
C THR A 84 5.62 -29.85 1.48
N TRP A 85 4.36 -29.82 1.04
CA TRP A 85 3.22 -29.61 1.93
C TRP A 85 2.80 -30.80 2.80
N ASN A 86 3.38 -31.99 2.59
CA ASN A 86 3.14 -33.15 3.45
C ASN A 86 4.09 -33.20 4.67
N ILE A 87 5.12 -32.35 4.69
CA ILE A 87 6.11 -32.32 5.76
C ILE A 87 5.47 -31.78 7.04
N ARG A 88 5.65 -32.52 8.15
CA ARG A 88 5.13 -32.14 9.47
C ARG A 88 6.13 -31.24 10.21
N GLN A 89 5.60 -30.40 11.09
CA GLN A 89 6.43 -29.52 11.94
C GLN A 89 7.40 -30.31 12.83
N GLU A 90 7.01 -31.50 13.32
CA GLU A 90 7.89 -32.37 14.09
C GLU A 90 9.13 -32.85 13.31
N ALA A 91 9.00 -33.03 11.99
CA ALA A 91 10.13 -33.40 11.15
C ALA A 91 11.07 -32.20 10.97
N ILE A 92 10.50 -31.02 10.70
CA ILE A 92 11.28 -29.78 10.56
C ILE A 92 12.06 -29.49 11.85
N ALA A 93 11.43 -29.59 13.01
CA ALA A 93 12.07 -29.35 14.30
C ALA A 93 13.26 -30.28 14.61
N ARG A 94 13.30 -31.49 14.02
CA ARG A 94 14.41 -32.44 14.20
C ARG A 94 15.60 -32.13 13.31
N GLU A 95 15.35 -31.60 12.11
CA GLU A 95 16.38 -31.30 11.11
C GLU A 95 17.01 -29.91 11.31
N VAL A 96 16.25 -28.95 11.85
CA VAL A 96 16.78 -27.62 12.14
C VAL A 96 17.66 -27.60 13.38
N ASP A 97 18.48 -26.55 13.49
CA ASP A 97 19.32 -26.32 14.66
C ASP A 97 18.49 -26.11 15.94
N ILE A 98 19.10 -26.41 17.09
CA ILE A 98 18.43 -26.33 18.40
C ILE A 98 17.89 -24.92 18.68
N SER A 99 18.56 -23.86 18.18
CA SER A 99 18.12 -22.49 18.42
C SER A 99 16.83 -22.16 17.65
N SER A 100 16.71 -22.64 16.41
CA SER A 100 15.48 -22.53 15.61
C SER A 100 14.38 -23.45 16.12
N ALA A 101 14.71 -24.70 16.48
CA ALA A 101 13.75 -25.66 17.01
C ALA A 101 13.04 -25.13 18.28
N ARG A 102 13.76 -24.42 19.16
CA ARG A 102 13.19 -23.78 20.37
C ARG A 102 12.15 -22.70 20.07
N LYS A 103 12.16 -22.12 18.87
CA LYS A 103 11.20 -21.09 18.45
C LYS A 103 9.86 -21.71 18.08
N GLN A 104 9.79 -23.02 17.91
CA GLN A 104 8.54 -23.74 17.79
C GLN A 104 7.97 -24.02 19.20
N PHE A 105 6.83 -23.43 19.51
CA PHE A 105 6.15 -23.66 20.78
C PHE A 105 4.65 -23.38 20.65
N ASP A 106 3.87 -23.95 21.57
CA ASP A 106 2.44 -23.70 21.69
C ASP A 106 2.13 -23.28 23.13
N ILE A 107 1.53 -22.10 23.30
CA ILE A 107 1.13 -21.57 24.60
C ILE A 107 -0.39 -21.63 24.69
N ILE A 108 -0.87 -22.48 25.59
CA ILE A 108 -2.30 -22.76 25.76
C ILE A 108 -2.85 -21.96 26.95
N LEU A 109 -3.70 -20.97 26.64
CA LEU A 109 -4.43 -20.11 27.56
C LEU A 109 -5.93 -20.15 27.23
N PRO A 110 -6.66 -21.12 27.81
CA PRO A 110 -8.03 -21.42 27.39
C PRO A 110 -9.06 -20.35 27.77
N GLU A 111 -8.82 -19.63 28.85
CA GLU A 111 -9.84 -18.77 29.44
C GLU A 111 -9.96 -17.40 28.77
N LEU A 112 -8.89 -16.89 28.14
CA LEU A 112 -8.75 -15.47 27.82
C LEU A 112 -8.83 -15.13 26.31
N GLY A 113 -8.97 -16.15 25.45
CA GLY A 113 -8.92 -15.99 23.99
C GLY A 113 -10.21 -15.47 23.33
N PRO A 114 -10.20 -15.29 21.98
CA PRO A 114 -9.07 -15.46 21.06
C PRO A 114 -7.98 -14.39 21.18
N TYR A 115 -6.76 -14.77 20.81
CA TYR A 115 -5.58 -13.90 20.85
C TYR A 115 -5.28 -13.24 19.51
N THR A 116 -4.94 -11.95 19.57
CA THR A 116 -4.36 -11.16 18.49
C THR A 116 -2.89 -10.92 18.80
N LEU A 117 -2.05 -10.96 17.76
CA LEU A 117 -0.60 -10.80 17.85
C LEU A 117 -0.14 -9.60 17.03
N ASP A 118 0.99 -9.02 17.41
CA ASP A 118 1.75 -8.08 16.60
C ASP A 118 3.24 -8.17 16.95
N PHE A 119 4.10 -7.98 15.96
CA PHE A 119 5.55 -7.98 16.14
C PHE A 119 6.10 -6.57 15.89
N THR A 120 7.18 -6.23 16.58
CA THR A 120 7.97 -5.05 16.21
C THR A 120 8.60 -5.23 14.84
N SER A 121 8.97 -4.14 14.16
CA SER A 121 9.67 -4.20 12.87
C SER A 121 10.97 -5.02 12.91
N SER A 122 11.64 -5.04 14.06
CA SER A 122 12.82 -5.87 14.33
C SER A 122 12.52 -7.36 14.57
N GLY A 123 11.25 -7.73 14.80
CA GLY A 123 10.85 -9.08 15.19
C GLY A 123 11.34 -9.54 16.55
N ARG A 124 11.95 -8.67 17.37
CA ARG A 124 12.43 -9.03 18.70
C ARG A 124 11.30 -9.17 19.72
N TYR A 125 10.34 -8.26 19.70
CA TYR A 125 9.28 -8.23 20.70
C TYR A 125 7.93 -8.55 20.07
N MET A 126 7.09 -9.24 20.84
CA MET A 126 5.73 -9.60 20.45
C MET A 126 4.73 -9.02 21.46
N ALA A 127 3.68 -8.38 20.95
CA ALA A 127 2.55 -7.95 21.74
C ALA A 127 1.42 -8.97 21.58
N ILE A 128 0.82 -9.34 22.71
CA ILE A 128 -0.31 -10.26 22.77
C ILE A 128 -1.54 -9.52 23.31
N GLY A 129 -2.70 -9.82 22.72
CA GLY A 129 -3.98 -9.30 23.16
C GLY A 129 -5.07 -10.38 23.13
N GLY A 130 -5.51 -10.84 24.30
CA GLY A 130 -6.65 -11.72 24.46
C GLY A 130 -7.97 -10.95 24.43
N ARG A 131 -8.99 -11.50 23.77
CA ARG A 131 -10.30 -10.87 23.62
C ARG A 131 -10.98 -10.50 24.94
N LYS A 132 -10.67 -11.17 26.05
CA LYS A 132 -11.23 -10.86 27.40
C LYS A 132 -10.43 -9.81 28.19
N GLY A 133 -9.37 -9.24 27.61
CA GLY A 133 -8.62 -8.14 28.22
C GLY A 133 -7.23 -8.50 28.72
N HIS A 134 -6.72 -9.66 28.35
CA HIS A 134 -5.33 -10.04 28.60
C HIS A 134 -4.42 -9.29 27.64
N LEU A 135 -3.43 -8.58 28.16
CA LEU A 135 -2.41 -7.90 27.39
C LEU A 135 -1.04 -8.34 27.88
N GLY A 136 -0.09 -8.48 26.97
CA GLY A 136 1.28 -8.79 27.35
C GLY A 136 2.30 -8.42 26.28
N ILE A 137 3.54 -8.31 26.72
CA ILE A 137 4.71 -8.12 25.86
C ILE A 137 5.71 -9.22 26.20
N VAL A 138 6.20 -9.90 25.17
CA VAL A 138 7.15 -11.00 25.31
C VAL A 138 8.37 -10.72 24.43
N ASP A 139 9.56 -10.93 24.97
CA ASP A 139 10.82 -10.94 24.23
C ASP A 139 10.97 -12.30 23.54
N MET A 140 10.98 -12.32 22.21
CA MET A 140 11.01 -13.53 21.39
C MET A 140 12.41 -14.12 21.21
N ILE A 141 13.47 -13.37 21.56
CA ILE A 141 14.84 -13.92 21.54
C ILE A 141 15.07 -14.74 22.81
N ASN A 142 14.72 -14.15 23.96
CA ASN A 142 14.91 -14.77 25.26
C ASN A 142 13.74 -15.65 25.70
N LEU A 143 12.61 -15.59 24.98
CA LEU A 143 11.33 -16.20 25.34
C LEU A 143 10.88 -15.82 26.77
N SER A 144 11.15 -14.57 27.15
CA SER A 144 10.82 -14.03 28.48
C SER A 144 9.64 -13.07 28.42
N LEU A 145 8.75 -13.18 29.39
CA LEU A 145 7.65 -12.24 29.58
C LEU A 145 8.21 -10.93 30.15
N ILE A 146 8.04 -9.83 29.42
CA ILE A 146 8.43 -8.50 29.90
C ILE A 146 7.34 -7.96 30.83
N ARG A 147 6.09 -8.03 30.37
CA ARG A 147 4.95 -7.51 31.11
C ARG A 147 3.69 -8.26 30.75
N GLU A 148 2.85 -8.48 31.77
CA GLU A 148 1.50 -9.00 31.63
C GLU A 148 0.52 -8.11 32.40
N MET A 149 -0.65 -7.88 31.82
CA MET A 149 -1.67 -7.00 32.35
C MET A 149 -3.06 -7.49 31.99
N GLN A 150 -4.01 -7.21 32.88
CA GLN A 150 -5.41 -7.56 32.67
C GLN A 150 -6.29 -6.31 32.74
N VAL A 151 -6.80 -5.89 31.58
CA VAL A 151 -7.67 -4.71 31.44
C VAL A 151 -9.12 -5.02 31.81
N ARG A 152 -9.53 -6.31 31.78
CA ARG A 152 -10.91 -6.78 32.00
C ARG A 152 -11.96 -6.19 31.06
N GLU A 153 -11.51 -5.63 29.94
CA GLU A 153 -12.36 -5.17 28.83
C GLU A 153 -12.12 -5.98 27.57
N THR A 154 -13.03 -5.88 26.60
CA THR A 154 -12.84 -6.57 25.33
C THR A 154 -11.76 -5.88 24.49
N VAL A 155 -10.65 -6.58 24.21
CA VAL A 155 -9.61 -6.11 23.29
C VAL A 155 -9.89 -6.63 21.89
N ARG A 156 -9.77 -5.77 20.88
CA ARG A 156 -10.05 -6.12 19.47
C ARG A 156 -8.80 -6.30 18.63
N ASP A 157 -7.79 -5.50 18.88
CA ASP A 157 -6.53 -5.51 18.17
C ASP A 157 -5.46 -4.84 19.04
N VAL A 158 -4.21 -5.22 18.82
CA VAL A 158 -3.03 -4.67 19.49
C VAL A 158 -1.97 -4.43 18.42
N VAL A 159 -1.32 -3.28 18.48
CA VAL A 159 -0.29 -2.87 17.51
C VAL A 159 0.83 -2.13 18.25
N PHE A 160 2.08 -2.44 17.93
CA PHE A 160 3.23 -1.65 18.36
C PHE A 160 3.29 -0.32 17.63
N LEU A 161 3.86 0.69 18.28
CA LEU A 161 4.16 1.95 17.64
C LEU A 161 5.57 1.88 17.01
N HIS A 162 6.38 2.93 17.11
CA HIS A 162 7.72 2.95 16.53
C HIS A 162 8.73 2.07 17.27
N ASN A 163 8.51 1.84 18.56
CA ASN A 163 9.38 1.07 19.45
C ASN A 163 8.57 0.05 20.27
N GLU A 164 9.26 -0.85 20.95
CA GLU A 164 8.68 -1.77 21.94
C GLU A 164 8.20 -1.06 23.22
N LEU A 165 8.62 0.20 23.39
CA LEU A 165 8.25 1.03 24.54
C LEU A 165 6.78 1.39 24.53
N PHE A 166 6.16 1.46 23.36
CA PHE A 166 4.78 1.91 23.24
C PHE A 166 3.98 0.97 22.38
N PHE A 167 2.80 0.61 22.86
CA PHE A 167 1.84 -0.17 22.10
C PHE A 167 0.44 0.39 22.29
N ALA A 168 -0.38 0.25 21.26
CA ALA A 168 -1.76 0.68 21.26
C ALA A 168 -2.69 -0.54 21.33
N ALA A 169 -3.70 -0.47 22.19
CA ALA A 169 -4.71 -1.50 22.35
C ALA A 169 -6.10 -0.94 22.06
N ALA A 170 -6.81 -1.55 21.11
CA ALA A 170 -8.20 -1.22 20.80
C ALA A 170 -9.14 -1.92 21.79
N GLN A 171 -9.58 -1.20 22.82
CA GLN A 171 -10.48 -1.73 23.84
C GLN A 171 -11.96 -1.64 23.42
N LYS A 172 -12.88 -1.82 24.38
CA LYS A 172 -14.32 -1.88 24.10
C LYS A 172 -14.83 -0.58 23.50
N LYS A 173 -14.50 0.56 24.11
CA LYS A 173 -15.04 1.86 23.71
C LYS A 173 -14.04 2.77 23.02
N TYR A 174 -12.79 2.76 23.47
CA TYR A 174 -11.75 3.67 23.01
C TYR A 174 -10.44 2.93 22.73
N LEU A 175 -9.53 3.67 22.10
CA LEU A 175 -8.17 3.25 21.87
C LEU A 175 -7.28 3.78 22.98
N TYR A 176 -6.45 2.91 23.54
CA TYR A 176 -5.53 3.25 24.63
C TYR A 176 -4.10 3.03 24.16
N ILE A 177 -3.19 3.91 24.58
CA ILE A 177 -1.76 3.77 24.37
C ILE A 177 -1.11 3.49 25.72
N TYR A 178 -0.29 2.45 25.76
CA TYR A 178 0.41 1.97 26.94
C TYR A 178 1.92 2.12 26.77
N ASN A 179 2.60 2.30 27.89
CA ASN A 179 4.05 2.13 27.97
C ASN A 179 4.41 0.63 28.14
N ARG A 180 5.68 0.28 27.97
CA ARG A 180 6.24 -1.07 28.21
C ARG A 180 5.98 -1.60 29.62
N GLU A 181 5.94 -0.70 30.61
CA GLU A 181 5.61 -1.04 32.00
C GLU A 181 4.13 -1.36 32.20
N GLY A 182 3.28 -1.00 31.23
CA GLY A 182 1.83 -1.13 31.32
C GLY A 182 1.13 0.09 31.93
N THR A 183 1.80 1.22 32.04
CA THR A 183 1.14 2.48 32.41
C THR A 183 0.34 3.03 31.23
N GLU A 184 -0.89 3.45 31.50
CA GLU A 184 -1.76 4.10 30.51
C GLU A 184 -1.26 5.53 30.25
N LEU A 185 -0.86 5.82 29.02
CA LEU A 185 -0.40 7.15 28.63
C LEU A 185 -1.56 7.99 28.10
N HIS A 186 -2.32 7.43 27.16
CA HIS A 186 -3.38 8.16 26.47
C HIS A 186 -4.63 7.31 26.27
N CYS A 187 -5.79 7.95 26.42
CA CYS A 187 -7.10 7.43 26.03
C CYS A 187 -7.68 8.29 24.90
N LEU A 188 -7.72 7.74 23.69
CA LEU A 188 -8.13 8.43 22.48
C LEU A 188 -9.63 8.30 22.27
N LYS A 189 -10.37 9.29 22.76
CA LYS A 189 -11.85 9.29 22.75
C LYS A 189 -12.44 9.52 21.35
N GLU A 190 -11.76 10.29 20.51
CA GLU A 190 -12.24 10.70 19.19
C GLU A 190 -12.38 9.50 18.22
N HIS A 191 -11.54 8.48 18.37
CA HIS A 191 -11.51 7.30 17.53
C HIS A 191 -12.75 6.39 17.73
N GLY A 192 -13.40 6.49 18.88
CA GLY A 192 -14.52 5.63 19.27
C GLY A 192 -14.15 4.16 19.32
N ALA A 193 -15.12 3.29 19.01
CA ALA A 193 -14.99 1.83 19.13
C ALA A 193 -14.18 1.21 17.97
N VAL A 194 -12.87 1.37 18.03
CA VAL A 194 -11.92 0.85 17.04
C VAL A 194 -12.03 -0.68 16.92
N SER A 195 -12.00 -1.15 15.68
CA SER A 195 -12.07 -2.55 15.29
C SER A 195 -10.71 -3.14 14.88
N ARG A 196 -9.90 -2.36 14.14
CA ARG A 196 -8.54 -2.70 13.69
C ARG A 196 -7.63 -1.49 13.76
N LEU A 197 -6.35 -1.75 13.99
CA LEU A 197 -5.26 -0.78 14.08
C LEU A 197 -4.16 -1.13 13.08
N GLN A 198 -3.48 -0.11 12.56
CA GLN A 198 -2.24 -0.25 11.81
C GLN A 198 -1.36 0.96 12.08
N PHE A 199 -0.07 0.75 12.31
CA PHE A 199 0.90 1.82 12.54
C PHE A 199 1.80 2.02 11.33
N LEU A 200 1.90 3.26 10.84
CA LEU A 200 2.75 3.63 9.72
C LEU A 200 4.08 4.16 10.28
N GLU A 201 5.10 3.31 10.26
CA GLU A 201 6.40 3.57 10.90
C GLU A 201 7.10 4.82 10.39
N HIS A 202 7.20 5.02 9.07
CA HIS A 202 7.93 6.15 8.48
C HIS A 202 7.23 7.50 8.64
N HIS A 203 5.91 7.51 8.87
CA HIS A 203 5.09 8.71 8.99
C HIS A 203 4.69 9.01 10.44
N PHE A 204 4.92 8.06 11.36
CA PHE A 204 4.44 8.09 12.75
C PHE A 204 2.93 8.31 12.86
N LEU A 205 2.17 7.64 11.98
CA LEU A 205 0.71 7.73 11.96
C LEU A 205 0.08 6.45 12.50
N LEU A 206 -0.79 6.59 13.48
CA LEU A 206 -1.71 5.53 13.88
C LEU A 206 -2.96 5.61 13.04
N ALA A 207 -3.13 4.65 12.15
CA ALA A 207 -4.34 4.48 11.39
C ALA A 207 -5.28 3.53 12.14
N SER A 208 -6.54 3.92 12.25
CA SER A 208 -7.53 3.14 12.99
C SER A 208 -8.88 3.16 12.31
N VAL A 209 -9.61 2.06 12.42
CA VAL A 209 -10.91 1.90 11.78
C VAL A 209 -11.96 1.58 12.81
N ASN A 210 -12.96 2.44 12.91
CA ASN A 210 -14.06 2.31 13.85
C ASN A 210 -15.09 1.28 13.34
N LYS A 211 -15.86 0.69 14.26
CA LYS A 211 -16.98 -0.21 13.94
C LYS A 211 -18.03 0.41 13.00
N PHE A 212 -18.11 1.74 12.93
CA PHE A 212 -19.00 2.49 12.04
C PHE A 212 -18.43 2.74 10.63
N GLY A 213 -17.21 2.28 10.32
CA GLY A 213 -16.56 2.51 9.02
C GLY A 213 -15.96 3.91 8.88
N GLN A 214 -15.55 4.53 9.99
CA GLN A 214 -14.75 5.75 10.02
C GLN A 214 -13.27 5.40 10.16
N LEU A 215 -12.46 5.94 9.27
CA LEU A 215 -11.01 5.82 9.26
C LEU A 215 -10.41 7.09 9.88
N HIS A 216 -9.63 6.90 10.94
CA HIS A 216 -8.91 7.98 11.61
C HIS A 216 -7.42 7.79 11.42
N TYR A 217 -6.73 8.88 11.11
CA TYR A 217 -5.27 8.98 11.11
C TYR A 217 -4.87 9.96 12.20
N GLN A 218 -4.10 9.48 13.17
CA GLN A 218 -3.55 10.31 14.23
C GLN A 218 -2.03 10.31 14.16
N ASP A 219 -1.45 11.49 14.25
CA ASP A 219 -0.01 11.65 14.44
C ASP A 219 0.34 11.36 15.89
N ILE A 220 1.21 10.38 16.12
CA ILE A 220 1.59 9.97 17.47
C ILE A 220 2.56 10.96 18.09
N THR A 221 3.43 11.57 17.29
CA THR A 221 4.45 12.50 17.80
C THR A 221 3.84 13.80 18.30
N MET A 222 2.90 14.36 17.54
CA MET A 222 2.24 15.63 17.87
C MET A 222 0.90 15.43 18.59
N GLY A 223 0.35 14.21 18.56
CA GLY A 223 -0.98 13.89 19.09
C GLY A 223 -2.16 14.38 18.25
N ALA A 224 -1.90 15.09 17.15
CA ALA A 224 -2.93 15.72 16.33
C ALA A 224 -3.65 14.72 15.40
N MET A 225 -4.95 14.90 15.23
CA MET A 225 -5.72 14.15 14.23
C MET A 225 -5.47 14.74 12.83
N VAL A 226 -4.86 13.94 11.95
CA VAL A 226 -4.52 14.34 10.58
C VAL A 226 -5.71 14.20 9.64
N GLY A 227 -6.50 13.13 9.79
CA GLY A 227 -7.63 12.86 8.91
C GLY A 227 -8.70 12.02 9.57
N ASN A 228 -9.96 12.40 9.35
CA ASN A 228 -11.15 11.64 9.75
C ASN A 228 -12.05 11.46 8.53
N PHE A 229 -12.13 10.22 8.03
CA PHE A 229 -12.83 9.92 6.79
C PHE A 229 -13.91 8.86 6.99
N ARG A 230 -15.09 9.13 6.44
CA ARG A 230 -16.17 8.15 6.37
C ARG A 230 -16.01 7.34 5.09
N THR A 231 -15.86 6.03 5.21
CA THR A 231 -15.71 5.15 4.04
C THR A 231 -16.99 5.03 3.22
N GLY A 232 -18.16 5.13 3.85
CA GLY A 232 -19.48 5.11 3.17
C GLY A 232 -19.93 3.73 2.68
N VAL A 233 -19.18 2.66 2.97
CA VAL A 233 -19.45 1.29 2.46
C VAL A 233 -19.78 0.31 3.61
N GLY A 234 -20.04 0.84 4.81
CA GLY A 234 -20.49 0.08 5.97
C GLY A 234 -19.36 -0.33 6.91
N ARG A 235 -19.54 -1.46 7.60
CA ARG A 235 -18.63 -1.92 8.67
C ARG A 235 -17.43 -2.65 8.06
N THR A 236 -16.24 -2.26 8.48
CA THR A 236 -14.96 -2.78 8.00
C THR A 236 -14.23 -3.46 9.13
N ASN A 237 -13.98 -4.76 9.01
CA ASN A 237 -13.21 -5.54 10.00
C ASN A 237 -11.79 -5.86 9.53
N VAL A 238 -11.44 -5.48 8.30
CA VAL A 238 -10.18 -5.84 7.65
C VAL A 238 -9.44 -4.56 7.27
N MET A 239 -8.21 -4.44 7.73
CA MET A 239 -7.34 -3.29 7.49
C MET A 239 -5.89 -3.75 7.47
N GLN A 240 -5.14 -3.36 6.44
CA GLN A 240 -3.72 -3.62 6.32
C GLN A 240 -3.04 -2.40 5.68
N GLN A 241 -1.82 -2.08 6.10
CA GLN A 241 -0.98 -1.09 5.44
C GLN A 241 -0.16 -1.75 4.33
N ASN A 242 0.05 -1.03 3.23
CA ASN A 242 1.12 -1.35 2.30
C ASN A 242 2.46 -0.78 2.83
N PRO A 243 3.45 -1.64 3.17
CA PRO A 243 4.72 -1.20 3.74
C PRO A 243 5.51 -0.26 2.82
N PHE A 244 5.39 -0.42 1.50
CA PHE A 244 6.17 0.34 0.52
C PHE A 244 5.73 1.79 0.39
N ASN A 245 4.42 2.06 0.43
CA ASN A 245 3.88 3.37 0.09
C ASN A 245 3.08 4.06 1.21
N GLY A 246 2.83 3.36 2.32
CA GLY A 246 2.07 3.89 3.47
C GLY A 246 0.57 4.02 3.21
N VAL A 247 0.05 3.49 2.11
CA VAL A 247 -1.38 3.49 1.81
C VAL A 247 -2.08 2.42 2.64
N VAL A 248 -3.23 2.75 3.21
CA VAL A 248 -4.03 1.81 4.01
C VAL A 248 -5.12 1.20 3.13
N GLY A 249 -5.13 -0.13 3.04
CA GLY A 249 -6.20 -0.90 2.40
C GLY A 249 -7.26 -1.33 3.41
N LEU A 250 -8.53 -1.11 3.05
CA LEU A 250 -9.70 -1.53 3.82
C LEU A 250 -10.53 -2.53 3.03
N GLY A 251 -10.91 -3.63 3.68
CA GLY A 251 -11.83 -4.63 3.14
C GLY A 251 -13.26 -4.40 3.64
N HIS A 252 -14.21 -4.31 2.71
CA HIS A 252 -15.62 -4.05 3.01
C HIS A 252 -16.50 -5.30 2.90
N SER A 253 -17.68 -5.23 3.51
CA SER A 253 -18.70 -6.28 3.40
C SER A 253 -19.29 -6.44 1.99
N SER A 254 -19.16 -5.42 1.14
CA SER A 254 -19.59 -5.47 -0.27
C SER A 254 -18.63 -6.24 -1.18
N GLY A 255 -17.51 -6.76 -0.67
CA GLY A 255 -16.46 -7.38 -1.49
C GLY A 255 -15.54 -6.39 -2.18
N THR A 256 -15.71 -5.10 -1.88
CA THR A 256 -14.86 -4.02 -2.38
C THR A 256 -13.67 -3.82 -1.45
N VAL A 257 -12.49 -3.63 -2.01
CA VAL A 257 -11.31 -3.12 -1.30
C VAL A 257 -11.10 -1.66 -1.67
N THR A 258 -10.93 -0.80 -0.66
CA THR A 258 -10.66 0.63 -0.86
C THR A 258 -9.30 0.98 -0.29
N MET A 259 -8.53 1.78 -1.02
CA MET A 259 -7.21 2.27 -0.59
C MET A 259 -7.29 3.75 -0.21
N TRP A 260 -6.70 4.10 0.92
CA TRP A 260 -6.82 5.42 1.54
C TRP A 260 -5.47 6.05 1.82
N LYS A 261 -5.43 7.37 1.66
CA LYS A 261 -4.34 8.22 2.16
C LYS A 261 -4.90 9.22 3.18
N PRO A 262 -4.07 9.74 4.10
CA PRO A 262 -4.54 10.66 5.14
C PRO A 262 -5.06 12.01 4.64
N THR A 263 -4.83 12.35 3.37
CA THR A 263 -4.99 13.72 2.86
C THR A 263 -6.11 13.83 1.82
N SER A 264 -6.76 12.72 1.49
CA SER A 264 -7.96 12.72 0.64
C SER A 264 -9.14 12.13 1.38
N SER A 265 -10.27 12.85 1.29
CA SER A 265 -11.57 12.37 1.78
C SER A 265 -12.21 11.29 0.91
N ALA A 266 -11.70 11.10 -0.30
CA ALA A 266 -12.11 10.03 -1.20
C ALA A 266 -11.05 8.91 -1.21
N PRO A 267 -11.46 7.65 -1.41
CA PRO A 267 -10.50 6.57 -1.60
C PRO A 267 -9.69 6.80 -2.88
N LEU A 268 -8.38 6.54 -2.82
CA LEU A 268 -7.48 6.61 -3.97
C LEU A 268 -7.87 5.59 -5.04
N VAL A 269 -8.23 4.38 -4.59
CA VAL A 269 -8.61 3.27 -5.45
C VAL A 269 -9.78 2.55 -4.80
N LYS A 270 -10.75 2.15 -5.63
CA LYS A 270 -11.88 1.30 -5.25
C LYS A 270 -11.92 0.11 -6.20
N MET A 271 -11.60 -1.09 -5.68
CA MET A 271 -11.56 -2.33 -6.47
C MET A 271 -12.63 -3.30 -6.01
N LEU A 272 -13.37 -3.89 -6.95
CA LEU A 272 -14.28 -4.99 -6.65
C LEU A 272 -13.50 -6.31 -6.70
N CYS A 273 -13.15 -6.85 -5.54
CA CYS A 273 -12.32 -8.04 -5.46
C CYS A 273 -13.16 -9.32 -5.41
N HIS A 274 -14.23 -9.36 -4.61
CA HIS A 274 -15.01 -10.56 -4.35
C HIS A 274 -16.51 -10.34 -4.49
N HIS A 275 -17.25 -11.42 -4.73
CA HIS A 275 -18.72 -11.42 -4.73
C HIS A 275 -19.23 -11.78 -3.32
N GLY A 276 -19.03 -10.87 -2.37
CA GLY A 276 -19.32 -11.06 -0.95
C GLY A 276 -18.25 -10.43 -0.05
N PRO A 277 -18.43 -10.45 1.28
CA PRO A 277 -17.52 -9.77 2.21
C PRO A 277 -16.06 -10.19 2.04
N VAL A 278 -15.15 -9.19 2.06
CA VAL A 278 -13.71 -9.44 2.16
C VAL A 278 -13.41 -9.93 3.58
N SER A 279 -12.83 -11.11 3.71
CA SER A 279 -12.48 -11.72 5.00
C SER A 279 -11.07 -11.33 5.45
N ALA A 280 -10.12 -11.21 4.51
CA ALA A 280 -8.74 -10.84 4.80
C ALA A 280 -8.07 -10.10 3.64
N LEU A 281 -7.03 -9.33 3.97
CA LEU A 281 -6.24 -8.52 3.07
C LEU A 281 -4.79 -8.56 3.52
N ALA A 282 -3.85 -8.77 2.61
CA ALA A 282 -2.41 -8.67 2.88
C ALA A 282 -1.70 -7.95 1.74
N PHE A 283 -0.69 -7.15 2.08
CA PHE A 283 0.18 -6.49 1.10
C PHE A 283 1.56 -7.11 1.15
N HIS A 284 2.16 -7.32 -0.01
CA HIS A 284 3.55 -7.76 -0.08
C HIS A 284 4.48 -6.60 0.31
N SER A 285 5.60 -6.91 0.96
CA SER A 285 6.70 -5.97 1.29
C SER A 285 7.16 -5.09 0.11
N ASN A 286 7.28 -5.67 -1.09
CA ASN A 286 7.61 -4.98 -2.34
C ASN A 286 6.55 -3.95 -2.79
N GLY A 287 5.35 -3.96 -2.21
CA GLY A 287 4.31 -2.97 -2.46
C GLY A 287 3.56 -3.07 -3.79
N HIS A 288 3.89 -4.07 -4.62
CA HIS A 288 3.27 -4.27 -5.94
C HIS A 288 2.25 -5.42 -5.97
N LEU A 289 2.27 -6.29 -4.97
CA LEU A 289 1.36 -7.42 -4.87
C LEU A 289 0.42 -7.26 -3.68
N MET A 290 -0.82 -7.69 -3.88
CA MET A 290 -1.85 -7.70 -2.84
C MET A 290 -2.63 -9.00 -2.90
N ALA A 291 -2.84 -9.63 -1.75
CA ALA A 291 -3.68 -10.82 -1.60
C ALA A 291 -4.99 -10.43 -0.93
N THR A 292 -6.08 -10.96 -1.44
CA THR A 292 -7.43 -10.78 -0.91
C THR A 292 -8.12 -12.12 -0.76
N ALA A 293 -8.86 -12.30 0.33
CA ALA A 293 -9.74 -13.44 0.52
C ALA A 293 -11.16 -12.96 0.77
N GLY A 294 -12.13 -13.73 0.28
CA GLY A 294 -13.54 -13.44 0.44
C GLY A 294 -14.36 -14.63 0.92
N GLN A 295 -15.62 -14.34 1.26
CA GLN A 295 -16.63 -15.36 1.54
C GLN A 295 -17.04 -16.18 0.31
N ASP A 296 -16.62 -15.77 -0.89
CA ASP A 296 -16.76 -16.54 -2.13
C ASP A 296 -15.81 -17.74 -2.22
N LYS A 297 -15.05 -18.02 -1.14
CA LYS A 297 -14.09 -19.14 -1.02
C LYS A 297 -13.01 -19.10 -2.10
N LYS A 298 -12.61 -17.89 -2.48
CA LYS A 298 -11.51 -17.63 -3.40
C LYS A 298 -10.49 -16.73 -2.72
N ILE A 299 -9.23 -17.02 -2.96
CA ILE A 299 -8.11 -16.14 -2.66
C ILE A 299 -7.63 -15.57 -4.00
N LYS A 300 -7.57 -14.26 -4.11
CA LYS A 300 -7.14 -13.56 -5.34
C LYS A 300 -5.87 -12.78 -5.08
N LEU A 301 -4.90 -12.95 -5.96
CA LEU A 301 -3.67 -12.16 -6.02
C LEU A 301 -3.82 -11.07 -7.08
N TRP A 302 -3.40 -9.86 -6.71
CA TRP A 302 -3.55 -8.66 -7.52
C TRP A 302 -2.20 -8.00 -7.74
N ASP A 303 -1.94 -7.56 -8.97
CA ASP A 303 -0.89 -6.61 -9.28
C ASP A 303 -1.43 -5.19 -9.06
N LEU A 304 -0.83 -4.45 -8.13
CA LEU A 304 -1.22 -3.08 -7.78
C LEU A 304 -0.74 -2.03 -8.79
N ARG A 305 0.20 -2.37 -9.68
CA ARG A 305 0.65 -1.44 -10.73
C ARG A 305 -0.39 -1.33 -11.84
N LYS A 306 -1.00 -2.46 -12.20
CA LYS A 306 -2.03 -2.56 -13.25
C LYS A 306 -3.46 -2.64 -12.70
N PHE A 307 -3.61 -2.99 -11.42
CA PHE A 307 -4.88 -3.31 -10.77
C PHE A 307 -5.62 -4.50 -11.40
N GLU A 308 -4.85 -5.52 -11.82
CA GLU A 308 -5.37 -6.73 -12.47
C GLU A 308 -5.17 -7.95 -11.56
N ALA A 309 -6.07 -8.92 -11.67
CA ALA A 309 -5.95 -10.18 -10.94
C ALA A 309 -4.93 -11.08 -11.65
N LEU A 310 -3.83 -11.40 -10.97
CA LEU A 310 -2.78 -12.29 -11.48
C LEU A 310 -3.22 -13.76 -11.39
N GLN A 311 -3.75 -14.14 -10.23
CA GLN A 311 -4.09 -15.53 -9.96
C GLN A 311 -5.31 -15.64 -9.05
N ILE A 312 -6.13 -16.66 -9.30
CA ILE A 312 -7.28 -17.01 -8.47
C ILE A 312 -7.05 -18.42 -7.93
N LEU A 313 -6.98 -18.52 -6.61
CA LEU A 313 -6.74 -19.75 -5.88
C LEU A 313 -8.04 -20.19 -5.17
N PRO A 314 -8.44 -21.47 -5.30
CA PRO A 314 -9.59 -21.99 -4.57
C PRO A 314 -9.22 -22.15 -3.09
N GLY A 315 -10.09 -21.67 -2.21
CA GLY A 315 -9.89 -21.78 -0.76
C GLY A 315 -10.55 -20.67 0.02
N HIS A 316 -10.98 -20.97 1.24
CA HIS A 316 -11.45 -19.97 2.18
C HIS A 316 -10.30 -19.57 3.11
N ALA A 317 -10.10 -18.27 3.33
CA ALA A 317 -9.16 -17.78 4.32
C ALA A 317 -9.80 -16.66 5.16
N SER A 318 -9.73 -16.79 6.48
CA SER A 318 -10.14 -15.76 7.44
C SER A 318 -9.02 -14.76 7.72
N ASN A 319 -7.78 -15.18 7.53
CA ASN A 319 -6.57 -14.39 7.81
C ASN A 319 -5.57 -14.59 6.68
N LEU A 320 -4.87 -13.51 6.32
CA LEU A 320 -3.80 -13.49 5.35
C LEU A 320 -2.66 -12.65 5.89
N ASP A 321 -1.43 -13.07 5.64
CA ASP A 321 -0.23 -12.25 5.86
C ASP A 321 0.88 -12.62 4.88
N PHE A 322 1.69 -11.64 4.50
CA PHE A 322 2.83 -11.84 3.61
C PHE A 322 4.13 -11.80 4.40
N SER A 323 5.02 -12.73 4.08
CA SER A 323 6.37 -12.71 4.58
C SER A 323 7.25 -11.72 3.83
N GLN A 324 8.40 -11.37 4.40
CA GLN A 324 9.38 -10.47 3.78
C GLN A 324 9.86 -10.99 2.42
N LYS A 325 10.09 -12.31 2.31
CA LYS A 325 10.45 -13.01 1.06
C LYS A 325 9.29 -13.28 0.10
N GLY A 326 8.06 -12.94 0.49
CA GLY A 326 6.89 -13.11 -0.37
C GLY A 326 6.11 -14.42 -0.20
N LEU A 327 6.38 -15.24 0.83
CA LEU A 327 5.47 -16.33 1.19
C LEU A 327 4.13 -15.76 1.70
N LEU A 328 3.01 -16.39 1.35
CA LEU A 328 1.67 -15.98 1.77
C LEU A 328 1.08 -17.02 2.72
N ALA A 329 0.84 -16.63 3.97
CA ALA A 329 0.14 -17.46 4.94
C ALA A 329 -1.37 -17.24 4.83
N CYS A 330 -2.14 -18.33 4.81
CA CYS A 330 -3.59 -18.36 4.72
C CYS A 330 -4.14 -19.17 5.89
N GLY A 331 -4.94 -18.53 6.76
CA GLY A 331 -5.60 -19.19 7.89
C GLY A 331 -7.04 -19.53 7.56
N ASN A 332 -7.46 -20.76 7.80
CA ASN A 332 -8.82 -21.24 7.63
C ASN A 332 -9.26 -22.08 8.84
N GLY A 333 -10.00 -21.48 9.77
CA GLY A 333 -10.47 -22.18 10.97
C GLY A 333 -9.29 -22.67 11.81
N SER A 334 -9.03 -23.99 11.81
CA SER A 334 -7.90 -24.64 12.50
C SER A 334 -6.74 -25.00 11.57
N PHE A 335 -6.81 -24.64 10.29
CA PHE A 335 -5.85 -25.03 9.27
C PHE A 335 -5.07 -23.81 8.78
N VAL A 336 -3.75 -23.93 8.68
CA VAL A 336 -2.86 -22.95 8.07
C VAL A 336 -2.29 -23.53 6.78
N GLN A 337 -2.41 -22.77 5.71
CA GLN A 337 -1.79 -23.07 4.43
C GLN A 337 -0.80 -21.96 4.09
N VAL A 338 0.42 -22.34 3.74
CA VAL A 338 1.45 -21.42 3.27
C VAL A 338 1.60 -21.61 1.77
N LEU A 339 1.56 -20.52 1.05
CA LEU A 339 1.73 -20.48 -0.40
C LEU A 339 3.06 -19.80 -0.72
N GLY A 340 3.77 -20.32 -1.71
CA GLY A 340 5.03 -19.77 -2.18
C GLY A 340 5.08 -19.75 -3.69
N ASP A 341 5.87 -18.82 -4.22
CA ASP A 341 6.24 -18.80 -5.63
C ASP A 341 7.59 -19.50 -5.79
N SER A 342 7.56 -20.72 -6.32
CA SER A 342 8.76 -21.53 -6.57
C SER A 342 9.49 -21.12 -7.86
N SER A 343 8.93 -20.20 -8.64
CA SER A 343 9.35 -19.93 -10.04
C SER A 343 9.72 -18.47 -10.31
N GLY A 344 9.47 -17.56 -9.37
CA GLY A 344 9.60 -16.12 -9.58
C GLY A 344 8.60 -15.52 -10.57
N SER A 345 7.66 -16.33 -11.07
CA SER A 345 6.65 -15.94 -12.07
C SER A 345 5.38 -15.37 -11.44
N GLN A 346 5.38 -15.18 -10.12
CA GLN A 346 4.22 -14.81 -9.29
C GLN A 346 3.08 -15.83 -9.34
N ASN A 347 3.39 -17.07 -9.68
CA ASN A 347 2.47 -18.21 -9.58
C ASN A 347 2.62 -18.89 -8.23
N TYR A 348 1.68 -18.58 -7.34
CA TYR A 348 1.68 -19.13 -6.00
C TYR A 348 1.14 -20.56 -6.03
N SER A 349 1.95 -21.47 -5.51
CA SER A 349 1.59 -22.86 -5.27
C SER A 349 1.67 -23.17 -3.78
N ARG A 350 1.21 -24.34 -3.38
CA ARG A 350 1.22 -24.74 -1.97
C ARG A 350 2.65 -25.06 -1.56
N TYR A 351 3.15 -24.34 -0.56
CA TYR A 351 4.48 -24.56 0.00
C TYR A 351 4.40 -25.51 1.20
N MET A 352 3.57 -25.18 2.19
CA MET A 352 3.44 -25.98 3.40
C MET A 352 2.00 -26.00 3.90
N THR A 353 1.62 -27.06 4.62
CA THR A 353 0.35 -27.08 5.36
C THR A 353 0.58 -27.46 6.81
N HIS A 354 -0.18 -26.84 7.69
CA HIS A 354 -0.16 -27.13 9.11
C HIS A 354 -1.60 -27.19 9.63
N SER A 355 -1.94 -28.28 10.32
CA SER A 355 -3.23 -28.44 10.97
C SER A 355 -3.05 -28.34 12.47
N MET A 356 -3.76 -27.39 13.09
CA MET A 356 -3.86 -27.28 14.54
C MET A 356 -4.83 -28.34 15.09
N VAL A 357 -4.87 -28.45 16.42
CA VAL A 357 -5.86 -29.26 17.14
C VAL A 357 -7.28 -28.85 16.75
N LYS A 358 -8.13 -29.84 16.46
CA LYS A 358 -9.51 -29.61 16.03
C LYS A 358 -10.26 -28.78 17.08
N GLY A 359 -10.87 -27.67 16.63
CA GLY A 359 -11.62 -26.74 17.48
C GLY A 359 -10.89 -25.43 17.79
N TYR A 360 -9.58 -25.34 17.53
CA TYR A 360 -8.84 -24.10 17.68
C TYR A 360 -9.19 -23.17 16.51
N GLN A 361 -9.76 -22.01 16.79
CA GLN A 361 -10.06 -21.02 15.74
C GLN A 361 -8.91 -20.01 15.67
N ILE A 362 -8.30 -19.87 14.51
CA ILE A 362 -7.25 -18.89 14.26
C ILE A 362 -7.88 -17.49 14.21
N GLY A 363 -7.34 -16.58 15.02
CA GLY A 363 -7.75 -15.18 15.11
C GLY A 363 -6.86 -14.23 14.30
N LYS A 364 -5.53 -14.40 14.33
CA LYS A 364 -4.55 -13.58 13.59
C LYS A 364 -3.33 -14.42 13.22
N LEU A 365 -2.77 -14.15 12.03
CA LEU A 365 -1.51 -14.72 11.54
C LEU A 365 -0.56 -13.57 11.31
N VAL A 366 0.68 -13.68 11.78
CA VAL A 366 1.71 -12.68 11.54
C VAL A 366 3.07 -13.38 11.38
N PHE A 367 3.77 -13.13 10.28
CA PHE A 367 5.15 -13.57 10.12
C PHE A 367 6.07 -12.77 11.05
N ARG A 368 7.02 -13.45 11.68
CA ARG A 368 8.05 -12.77 12.45
C ARG A 368 9.08 -12.14 11.49
N PRO A 369 9.34 -10.83 11.58
CA PRO A 369 10.39 -10.21 10.77
C PRO A 369 11.77 -10.85 11.03
N TYR A 370 12.54 -11.03 9.95
CA TYR A 370 13.93 -11.54 9.95
C TYR A 370 14.13 -12.98 10.44
N GLU A 371 13.05 -13.71 10.69
CA GLU A 371 13.14 -15.12 11.09
C GLU A 371 12.14 -15.99 10.32
N ASP A 372 12.47 -17.28 10.22
CA ASP A 372 11.67 -18.31 9.55
C ASP A 372 10.54 -18.84 10.44
N VAL A 373 9.74 -17.92 10.99
CA VAL A 373 8.71 -18.22 12.00
C VAL A 373 7.39 -17.54 11.65
N LEU A 374 6.29 -18.26 11.84
CA LEU A 374 4.93 -17.72 11.79
C LEU A 374 4.26 -17.79 13.16
N GLY A 375 3.87 -16.63 13.67
CA GLY A 375 3.04 -16.50 14.85
C GLY A 375 1.55 -16.68 14.51
N ILE A 376 0.88 -17.55 15.26
CA ILE A 376 -0.54 -17.87 15.10
C ILE A 376 -1.24 -17.55 16.41
N GLY A 377 -2.08 -16.53 16.41
CA GLY A 377 -3.00 -16.28 17.52
C GLY A 377 -4.28 -17.08 17.30
N HIS A 378 -4.66 -17.94 18.25
CA HIS A 378 -5.87 -18.75 18.17
C HIS A 378 -6.78 -18.55 19.40
N SER A 379 -7.93 -19.23 19.39
CA SER A 379 -8.95 -19.16 20.45
C SER A 379 -8.46 -19.60 21.83
N GLN A 380 -7.44 -20.45 21.85
CA GLN A 380 -6.93 -21.13 23.04
C GLN A 380 -5.54 -20.63 23.45
N GLY A 381 -5.04 -19.53 22.88
CA GLY A 381 -3.69 -19.03 23.13
C GLY A 381 -2.98 -18.61 21.85
N TRP A 382 -1.67 -18.83 21.78
CA TRP A 382 -0.91 -18.60 20.56
C TRP A 382 0.18 -19.65 20.39
N SER A 383 0.48 -19.95 19.13
CA SER A 383 1.48 -20.91 18.72
C SER A 383 2.46 -20.28 17.73
N SER A 384 3.69 -20.75 17.76
CA SER A 384 4.77 -20.36 16.87
C SER A 384 5.20 -21.58 16.06
N ILE A 385 5.14 -21.49 14.73
CA ILE A 385 5.53 -22.58 13.82
C ILE A 385 6.72 -22.17 12.95
N LEU A 386 7.50 -23.16 12.52
CA LEU A 386 8.66 -22.95 11.66
C LEU A 386 8.25 -22.98 10.20
N ILE A 387 8.65 -21.95 9.46
CA ILE A 387 8.44 -21.84 8.02
C ILE A 387 9.78 -21.48 7.39
N PRO A 388 10.57 -22.48 6.97
CA PRO A 388 11.81 -22.22 6.25
C PRO A 388 11.57 -21.28 5.06
N GLY A 389 12.44 -20.30 4.87
CA GLY A 389 12.34 -19.35 3.76
C GLY A 389 11.28 -18.26 3.89
N ALA A 390 10.73 -18.05 5.08
CA ALA A 390 9.84 -16.93 5.34
C ALA A 390 10.63 -15.61 5.55
N GLY A 391 11.60 -15.58 6.45
CA GLY A 391 12.30 -14.38 6.88
C GLY A 391 13.41 -13.95 5.93
N GLU A 392 13.68 -12.64 5.90
CA GLU A 392 14.89 -12.10 5.27
C GLU A 392 16.09 -12.38 6.19
N PRO A 393 17.08 -13.19 5.75
CA PRO A 393 18.19 -13.61 6.62
C PRO A 393 19.16 -12.46 6.93
N ASN A 394 19.28 -11.52 5.98
CA ASN A 394 20.22 -10.42 6.05
C ASN A 394 19.45 -9.13 6.31
N PHE A 395 19.35 -8.75 7.58
CA PHE A 395 18.70 -7.50 7.97
C PHE A 395 19.65 -6.31 7.86
N ASP A 396 19.12 -5.14 7.49
CA ASP A 396 19.88 -3.89 7.58
C ASP A 396 19.82 -3.36 9.01
N SER A 397 20.97 -3.40 9.69
CA SER A 397 21.13 -2.91 11.07
C SER A 397 20.71 -1.46 11.29
N TRP A 398 20.73 -0.61 10.26
CA TRP A 398 20.28 0.78 10.37
C TRP A 398 18.75 0.92 10.31
N VAL A 399 18.08 0.02 9.60
CA VAL A 399 16.61 0.03 9.45
C VAL A 399 15.98 -0.69 10.62
N ALA A 400 16.34 -1.94 10.86
CA ALA A 400 15.86 -2.72 11.99
C ALA A 400 16.92 -3.73 12.42
N ASN A 401 17.36 -3.59 13.66
CA ASN A 401 18.33 -4.47 14.27
C ASN A 401 17.62 -5.31 15.36
N PRO A 402 17.49 -6.64 15.17
CA PRO A 402 16.97 -7.54 16.20
C PRO A 402 17.79 -7.53 17.50
N PHE A 403 19.07 -7.17 17.45
CA PHE A 403 20.00 -7.18 18.59
C PHE A 403 20.34 -5.77 19.08
N GLU A 404 19.44 -4.80 18.88
CA GLU A 404 19.71 -3.41 19.25
C GLU A 404 20.01 -3.24 20.76
N THR A 405 21.00 -2.40 21.04
CA THR A 405 21.32 -1.96 22.41
C THR A 405 20.43 -0.78 22.81
N SER A 406 20.33 -0.51 24.13
CA SER A 406 19.57 0.66 24.61
C SER A 406 20.12 2.01 24.12
N LYS A 407 21.41 2.09 23.77
CA LYS A 407 22.00 3.30 23.17
C LYS A 407 21.56 3.44 21.71
N GLN A 408 21.75 2.40 20.92
CA GLN A 408 21.33 2.35 19.52
C GLN A 408 19.84 2.62 19.35
N ARG A 409 18.99 2.03 20.21
CA ARG A 409 17.54 2.28 20.18
C ARG A 409 17.20 3.76 20.36
N ARG A 410 17.83 4.44 21.32
CA ARG A 410 17.60 5.88 21.56
C ARG A 410 18.06 6.74 20.39
N GLU A 411 19.24 6.46 19.85
CA GLU A 411 19.76 7.18 18.68
C GLU A 411 18.89 6.95 17.44
N LYS A 412 18.45 5.69 17.23
CA LYS A 412 17.53 5.31 16.17
C LYS A 412 16.20 6.04 16.31
N GLU A 413 15.61 6.07 17.50
CA GLU A 413 14.35 6.78 17.77
C GLU A 413 14.47 8.26 17.40
N ILE A 414 15.52 8.94 17.86
CA ILE A 414 15.79 10.34 17.52
C ILE A 414 15.94 10.51 16.00
N LYS A 415 16.72 9.65 15.34
CA LYS A 415 16.94 9.70 13.89
C LYS A 415 15.64 9.50 13.12
N THR A 416 14.84 8.48 13.49
CA THR A 416 13.55 8.21 12.84
C THR A 416 12.56 9.35 13.01
N LEU A 417 12.62 10.06 14.14
CA LEU A 417 11.77 11.22 14.40
C LEU A 417 12.21 12.44 13.58
N LEU A 418 13.52 12.65 13.40
CA LEU A 418 14.07 13.69 12.52
C LEU A 418 13.77 13.41 11.05
N ASP A 419 13.86 12.15 10.64
CA ASP A 419 13.59 11.68 9.27
C ASP A 419 12.10 11.42 9.00
N LYS A 420 11.22 11.78 9.93
CA LYS A 420 9.77 11.56 9.84
C LYS A 420 9.20 12.18 8.56
N LEU A 421 8.52 11.35 7.77
CA LEU A 421 7.88 11.79 6.55
C LEU A 421 6.52 12.46 6.82
N PRO A 422 6.20 13.59 6.15
CA PRO A 422 4.90 14.22 6.32
C PRO A 422 3.78 13.37 5.70
N PRO A 423 2.54 13.40 6.25
CA PRO A 423 1.41 12.60 5.78
C PRO A 423 1.04 12.84 4.30
N GLU A 424 1.34 14.03 3.76
CA GLU A 424 1.11 14.40 2.37
C GLU A 424 1.95 13.61 1.36
N THR A 425 3.03 12.98 1.81
CA THR A 425 3.90 12.17 0.95
C THR A 425 3.28 10.82 0.57
N ILE A 426 2.23 10.38 1.27
CA ILE A 426 1.57 9.10 1.02
C ILE A 426 0.81 9.14 -0.32
N MET A 427 1.24 8.30 -1.25
CA MET A 427 0.69 8.16 -2.60
C MET A 427 0.85 6.72 -3.10
N LEU A 428 0.14 6.34 -4.17
CA LEU A 428 0.23 4.98 -4.71
C LEU A 428 1.65 4.62 -5.16
N ASP A 429 2.33 5.56 -5.83
CA ASP A 429 3.71 5.40 -6.30
C ASP A 429 4.63 6.44 -5.63
N PRO A 430 5.41 6.06 -4.59
CA PRO A 430 6.31 6.97 -3.88
C PRO A 430 7.39 7.60 -4.78
N SER A 431 7.79 6.92 -5.86
CA SER A 431 8.81 7.40 -6.80
C SER A 431 8.39 8.63 -7.60
N LYS A 432 7.12 9.02 -7.57
CA LYS A 432 6.62 10.24 -8.22
C LYS A 432 6.91 11.49 -7.40
N ILE A 433 7.37 11.37 -6.15
CA ILE A 433 7.81 12.51 -5.33
C ILE A 433 9.02 13.15 -6.02
N GLY A 434 8.93 14.47 -6.30
CA GLY A 434 9.95 15.20 -7.06
C GLY A 434 9.77 15.17 -8.57
N SER A 435 8.78 14.44 -9.11
CA SER A 435 8.40 14.58 -10.51
C SER A 435 7.72 15.92 -10.77
N VAL A 436 7.98 16.49 -11.94
CA VAL A 436 7.32 17.72 -12.37
C VAL A 436 5.87 17.38 -12.70
N ARG A 437 4.92 18.14 -12.14
CA ARG A 437 3.53 18.03 -12.57
C ARG A 437 3.49 18.34 -14.06
N THR A 438 3.05 17.39 -14.87
CA THR A 438 2.64 17.72 -16.23
C THR A 438 1.52 18.74 -16.07
N ALA A 439 1.81 20.00 -16.40
CA ALA A 439 0.78 21.01 -16.42
C ALA A 439 -0.37 20.43 -17.25
N LYS A 440 -1.59 20.43 -16.71
CA LYS A 440 -2.78 20.25 -17.55
C LYS A 440 -2.57 21.23 -18.69
N LYS A 441 -2.43 20.74 -19.95
CA LYS A 441 -2.17 21.56 -21.14
C LYS A 441 -2.75 22.94 -20.90
N ASP A 442 -1.88 23.94 -20.76
CA ASP A 442 -2.30 25.31 -20.53
C ASP A 442 -3.43 25.61 -21.49
N LYS A 443 -4.47 26.30 -21.01
CA LYS A 443 -5.66 26.68 -21.79
C LYS A 443 -5.23 26.94 -23.23
N LYS A 444 -5.64 26.07 -24.18
CA LYS A 444 -5.29 26.18 -25.61
C LYS A 444 -5.30 27.64 -26.02
N THR A 445 -4.21 28.10 -26.61
CA THR A 445 -4.07 29.47 -27.09
C THR A 445 -5.24 29.80 -28.03
N LYS A 446 -5.64 31.08 -28.08
CA LYS A 446 -6.80 31.52 -28.88
C LYS A 446 -6.73 31.03 -30.34
N GLN A 447 -5.52 31.03 -30.91
CA GLN A 447 -5.23 30.53 -32.25
C GLN A 447 -5.47 29.02 -32.43
N GLU A 448 -5.14 28.19 -31.44
CA GLU A 448 -5.40 26.76 -31.49
C GLU A 448 -6.90 26.45 -31.38
N ARG A 449 -7.66 27.24 -30.61
CA ARG A 449 -9.12 27.10 -30.51
C ARG A 449 -9.81 27.50 -31.81
N ASP A 450 -9.36 28.58 -32.44
CA ASP A 450 -9.89 29.04 -33.73
C ASP A 450 -9.59 28.02 -34.84
N ALA A 451 -8.39 27.44 -34.87
CA ALA A 451 -8.02 26.39 -35.82
C ALA A 451 -8.83 25.10 -35.62
N GLU A 452 -9.09 24.69 -34.38
CA GLU A 452 -9.98 23.54 -34.09
C GLU A 452 -11.44 23.82 -34.50
N MET A 453 -11.92 25.05 -34.34
CA MET A 453 -13.24 25.45 -34.81
C MET A 453 -13.34 25.33 -36.34
N GLU A 454 -12.33 25.83 -37.04
CA GLU A 454 -12.29 25.79 -38.50
C GLU A 454 -12.24 24.35 -39.01
N ALA A 455 -11.38 23.51 -38.43
CA ALA A 455 -11.30 22.08 -38.74
C ALA A 455 -12.62 21.33 -38.44
N ALA A 456 -13.29 21.63 -37.32
CA ALA A 456 -14.58 21.02 -36.99
C ALA A 456 -15.70 21.46 -37.94
N VAL A 457 -15.71 22.72 -38.37
CA VAL A 457 -16.66 23.25 -39.36
C VAL A 457 -16.42 22.63 -40.73
N GLU A 458 -15.16 22.46 -41.15
CA GLU A 458 -14.80 21.77 -42.39
C GLU A 458 -15.18 20.29 -42.36
N GLY A 459 -14.96 19.60 -41.24
CA GLY A 459 -15.37 18.21 -41.06
C GLY A 459 -16.89 18.00 -41.24
N VAL A 460 -17.72 18.92 -40.72
CA VAL A 460 -19.19 18.86 -40.91
C VAL A 460 -19.60 19.22 -42.34
N LYS A 461 -18.89 20.16 -42.99
CA LYS A 461 -19.14 20.51 -44.40
C LYS A 461 -18.79 19.34 -45.34
N GLY A 462 -17.66 18.68 -45.09
CA GLY A 462 -17.13 17.55 -45.87
C GLY A 462 -17.85 16.21 -45.64
N ALA A 463 -18.61 16.07 -44.55
CA ALA A 463 -19.34 14.83 -44.25
C ALA A 463 -20.43 14.52 -45.28
N LYS A 464 -20.27 13.41 -46.01
CA LYS A 464 -21.31 12.82 -46.88
C LYS A 464 -22.35 12.11 -46.00
N LEU A 465 -23.61 12.56 -46.05
CA LEU A 465 -24.72 11.94 -45.30
C LEU A 465 -25.13 10.63 -45.99
N LYS A 466 -25.24 9.53 -45.23
CA LYS A 466 -25.67 8.22 -45.75
C LYS A 466 -27.07 8.31 -46.39
N ASN A 467 -27.22 7.79 -47.61
CA ASN A 467 -28.50 7.75 -48.34
C ASN A 467 -29.52 6.88 -47.60
N LYS A 468 -30.64 7.45 -47.17
CA LYS A 468 -31.77 6.70 -46.58
C LYS A 468 -32.92 6.54 -47.59
N THR A 469 -33.89 5.67 -47.29
CA THR A 469 -35.01 5.28 -48.17
C THR A 469 -35.89 6.46 -48.64
N LYS A 470 -36.58 6.26 -49.78
CA LYS A 470 -37.31 7.27 -50.58
C LYS A 470 -38.27 8.10 -49.71
N GLY A 471 -38.17 9.43 -49.78
CA GLY A 471 -38.98 10.39 -49.01
C GLY A 471 -38.26 11.09 -47.84
N ARG A 472 -37.18 10.50 -47.29
CA ARG A 472 -36.36 11.10 -46.22
C ARG A 472 -35.14 11.91 -46.71
N ASN A 473 -34.79 11.82 -47.99
CA ASN A 473 -33.65 12.54 -48.61
C ASN A 473 -34.11 13.78 -49.43
N LYS A 474 -35.15 14.51 -49.01
CA LYS A 474 -35.49 15.78 -49.67
C LYS A 474 -34.33 16.79 -49.46
N PRO A 475 -33.82 17.46 -50.51
CA PRO A 475 -32.66 18.36 -50.42
C PRO A 475 -32.77 19.40 -49.30
N GLY A 476 -33.96 19.99 -49.10
CA GLY A 476 -34.20 20.96 -48.03
C GLY A 476 -34.03 20.38 -46.61
N LYS A 477 -34.45 19.13 -46.36
CA LYS A 477 -34.27 18.48 -45.04
C LYS A 477 -32.81 18.09 -44.77
N VAL A 478 -32.05 17.80 -45.82
CA VAL A 478 -30.61 17.52 -45.74
C VAL A 478 -29.83 18.82 -45.44
N ALA A 479 -30.19 19.93 -46.10
CA ALA A 479 -29.61 21.24 -45.86
C ALA A 479 -29.90 21.75 -44.43
N HIS A 480 -31.15 21.64 -43.96
CA HIS A 480 -31.54 22.02 -42.60
C HIS A 480 -30.75 21.26 -41.53
N LYS A 481 -30.58 19.94 -41.69
CA LYS A 481 -29.78 19.13 -40.75
C LYS A 481 -28.29 19.49 -40.76
N LYS A 482 -27.72 19.84 -41.93
CA LYS A 482 -26.34 20.34 -42.00
C LYS A 482 -26.20 21.68 -41.28
N GLN A 483 -27.15 22.60 -41.47
CA GLN A 483 -27.17 23.89 -40.78
C GLN A 483 -27.34 23.73 -39.27
N GLU A 484 -28.19 22.80 -38.82
CA GLU A 484 -28.39 22.50 -37.40
C GLU A 484 -27.15 21.87 -36.76
N ALA A 485 -26.46 20.96 -37.47
CA ALA A 485 -25.19 20.40 -37.03
C ALA A 485 -24.07 21.46 -36.96
N LEU A 486 -24.00 22.34 -37.97
CA LEU A 486 -23.09 23.50 -37.98
C LEU A 486 -23.36 24.45 -36.81
N ALA A 487 -24.64 24.73 -36.52
CA ALA A 487 -25.03 25.55 -35.37
C ALA A 487 -24.64 24.89 -34.05
N LYS A 488 -24.83 23.57 -33.92
CA LYS A 488 -24.49 22.82 -32.71
C LYS A 488 -22.98 22.80 -32.42
N VAL A 489 -22.14 22.75 -33.46
CA VAL A 489 -20.67 22.86 -33.33
C VAL A 489 -20.25 24.29 -32.95
N LYS A 490 -20.91 25.33 -33.47
CA LYS A 490 -20.58 26.73 -33.19
C LYS A 490 -21.08 27.24 -31.83
N ARG A 491 -22.21 26.72 -31.32
CA ARG A 491 -22.85 27.15 -30.06
C ARG A 491 -21.91 27.22 -28.84
N PRO A 492 -21.16 26.16 -28.47
CA PRO A 492 -20.31 26.22 -27.28
C PRO A 492 -19.19 27.27 -27.38
N TYR A 493 -18.77 27.62 -28.60
CA TYR A 493 -17.74 28.63 -28.82
C TYR A 493 -18.30 30.06 -28.72
N ILE A 494 -19.53 30.27 -29.20
CA ILE A 494 -20.25 31.53 -29.04
C ILE A 494 -20.52 31.79 -27.55
N GLU A 495 -20.98 30.77 -26.82
CA GLU A 495 -21.19 30.86 -25.36
C GLU A 495 -19.90 31.19 -24.61
N GLN A 496 -18.77 30.60 -25.00
CA GLN A 496 -17.46 30.95 -24.43
C GLN A 496 -17.01 32.38 -24.76
N LYS A 497 -17.23 32.86 -25.99
CA LYS A 497 -16.93 34.26 -26.36
C LYS A 497 -17.78 35.25 -25.60
N VAL A 498 -19.07 34.97 -25.44
CA VAL A 498 -19.98 35.80 -24.64
C VAL A 498 -19.54 35.85 -23.18
N GLN A 499 -19.16 34.70 -22.60
CA GLN A 499 -18.61 34.66 -21.23
C GLN A 499 -17.29 35.43 -21.09
N GLU A 500 -16.37 35.32 -22.06
CA GLU A 500 -15.13 36.09 -22.07
C GLU A 500 -15.40 37.60 -22.17
N GLU A 501 -16.36 38.03 -23.00
CA GLU A 501 -16.79 39.43 -23.10
C GLU A 501 -17.44 39.94 -21.82
N GLU A 502 -18.35 39.16 -21.21
CA GLU A 502 -18.96 39.48 -19.91
C GLU A 502 -17.92 39.62 -18.80
N ASP A 503 -16.91 38.74 -18.76
CA ASP A 503 -15.83 38.81 -17.78
C ASP A 503 -14.91 40.03 -18.00
N ILE A 504 -14.68 40.43 -19.26
CA ILE A 504 -13.96 41.67 -19.60
C ILE A 504 -14.77 42.89 -19.16
N ILE A 505 -16.08 42.90 -19.40
CA ILE A 505 -16.98 43.98 -18.96
C ILE A 505 -16.97 44.06 -17.43
N ARG A 506 -17.07 42.93 -16.71
CA ARG A 506 -17.00 42.88 -15.24
C ARG A 506 -15.65 43.35 -14.70
N LYS A 507 -14.54 43.02 -15.35
CA LYS A 507 -13.21 43.50 -14.97
C LYS A 507 -13.05 45.01 -15.20
N LYS A 508 -13.56 45.53 -16.33
CA LYS A 508 -13.59 46.97 -16.62
C LYS A 508 -14.43 47.74 -15.60
N GLN A 509 -15.59 47.20 -15.21
CA GLN A 509 -16.46 47.75 -14.16
C GLN A 509 -15.80 47.77 -12.78
N LYS A 510 -14.95 46.78 -12.46
CA LYS A 510 -14.19 46.75 -11.18
C LYS A 510 -13.03 47.73 -11.13
N THR A 511 -12.43 48.09 -12.26
CA THR A 511 -11.37 49.12 -12.32
C THR A 511 -11.92 50.55 -12.32
N SER A 512 -13.22 50.73 -12.58
CA SER A 512 -13.91 52.01 -12.50
C SER A 512 -14.82 52.05 -11.26
N GLU A 513 -14.25 52.22 -10.07
CA GLU A 513 -15.05 52.66 -8.92
C GLU A 513 -15.48 54.11 -9.15
N GLY A 514 -16.66 54.23 -9.75
CA GLY A 514 -17.36 55.46 -10.07
C GLY A 514 -18.61 55.08 -10.83
N VAL A 515 -19.61 54.58 -10.11
CA VAL A 515 -20.91 54.24 -10.71
C VAL A 515 -21.62 55.55 -11.07
N GLU A 516 -21.34 56.08 -12.26
CA GLU A 516 -22.24 57.03 -12.90
C GLU A 516 -23.44 56.25 -13.44
N LEU A 517 -24.61 56.55 -12.88
CA LEU A 517 -25.88 56.07 -13.39
C LEU A 517 -26.07 56.59 -14.83
N PRO A 518 -26.71 55.84 -15.74
CA PRO A 518 -27.10 56.38 -17.04
C PRO A 518 -27.89 57.68 -16.87
N LYS A 519 -27.65 58.71 -17.71
CA LYS A 519 -28.29 60.04 -17.66
C LYS A 519 -29.82 60.03 -17.44
N SER A 520 -30.50 58.99 -17.90
CA SER A 520 -31.95 58.81 -17.73
C SER A 520 -32.39 58.44 -16.30
N LEU A 521 -31.48 57.89 -15.49
CA LEU A 521 -31.71 57.41 -14.13
C LEU A 521 -31.15 58.35 -13.05
N GLU A 522 -30.32 59.33 -13.42
CA GLU A 522 -29.79 60.35 -12.50
C GLU A 522 -30.91 61.14 -11.80
N ARG A 523 -32.07 61.34 -12.44
CA ARG A 523 -33.23 62.03 -11.86
C ARG A 523 -33.87 61.31 -10.66
N PHE A 524 -33.54 60.04 -10.45
CA PHE A 524 -34.06 59.22 -9.34
C PHE A 524 -33.04 59.06 -8.21
N ALA A 525 -31.81 59.56 -8.37
CA ALA A 525 -30.81 59.56 -7.32
C ALA A 525 -31.19 60.58 -6.24
N ARG A 526 -31.49 60.10 -5.02
CA ARG A 526 -31.71 60.98 -3.86
C ARG A 526 -30.41 61.75 -3.58
N LYS A 527 -30.46 63.08 -3.59
CA LYS A 527 -29.35 63.93 -3.11
C LYS A 527 -29.03 63.52 -1.66
N LYS A 528 -27.80 63.04 -1.42
CA LYS A 528 -27.28 62.87 -0.06
C LYS A 528 -27.18 64.26 0.58
N ALA A 529 -27.77 64.43 1.76
CA ALA A 529 -27.59 65.62 2.58
C ALA A 529 -26.13 65.71 3.01
N SER A 530 -25.54 66.90 2.85
CA SER A 530 -24.18 67.22 3.26
C SER A 530 -24.12 67.43 4.77
N THR A 531 -23.45 66.52 5.47
CA THR A 531 -22.82 66.74 6.78
C THR A 531 -21.48 66.03 6.77
#